data_AF-A0AAD0SSQ8-F1
#
_entry.id   AF-A0AAD0SSQ8-F1
#
_cell.length_a   1.000
_cell.length_b   1.000
_cell.length_c   1.000
_cell.angle_alpha   90.00
_cell.angle_beta   90.00
_cell.angle_gamma   90.00
#
_symmetry.space_group_name_H-M   'P 1'
#
loop_
_entity.id
_entity.type
_entity.pdbx_description
1 polymer ?
#
loop_
_entity_poly.entity_id
_entity_poly.type
_entity_poly.pdbx_seq_one_letter_code
_entity_poly.pdbx_strand_id
1 'polypeptide(L)' 'MNIEFRFLQKAILDKNYICFTYENQSFKNVKPLKLDFENRLFCDKGVFEFGKISKLKILKDRF' A
#
# COMPACT_ATOMS: atom_id res chain seq x y z
N MET A 1 -1.72 -0.08 17.51
CA MET A 1 -0.78 0.10 16.37
C MET A 1 -0.87 -1.13 15.49
N ASN A 2 -1.41 -1.00 14.28
CA ASN A 2 -1.65 -2.15 13.39
C ASN A 2 -0.34 -2.55 12.69
N ILE A 3 0.04 -3.82 12.73
CA ILE A 3 1.36 -4.28 12.24
C ILE A 3 1.49 -4.10 10.72
N GLU A 4 0.38 -4.25 9.99
CA GLU A 4 0.31 -4.04 8.54
C GLU A 4 0.64 -2.61 8.13
N PHE A 5 0.28 -1.63 8.98
CA PHE A 5 0.58 -0.23 8.76
C PHE A 5 2.09 0.04 8.81
N ARG A 6 2.80 -0.59 9.77
CA ARG A 6 4.27 -0.50 9.86
C ARG A 6 4.95 -1.13 8.65
N PHE A 7 4.42 -2.27 8.18
CA PHE A 7 4.93 -2.94 6.98
C PHE A 7 4.76 -2.06 5.74
N LEU A 8 3.60 -1.41 5.57
CA LEU A 8 3.36 -0.50 4.46
C LEU A 8 4.29 0.72 4.49
N GLN A 9 4.48 1.33 5.66
CA GLN A 9 5.44 2.44 5.82
C GLN A 9 6.86 2.00 5.43
N LYS A 10 7.27 0.80 5.85
CA LYS A 10 8.56 0.25 5.46
C LYS A 10 8.64 -0.02 3.95
N ALA A 11 7.58 -0.53 3.34
CA ALA A 11 7.52 -0.74 1.89
C ALA A 11 7.70 0.57 1.10
N ILE A 12 7.13 1.68 1.57
CA ILE A 12 7.31 3.00 0.98
C ILE A 12 8.77 3.44 1.07
N LEU A 13 9.38 3.31 2.27
CA LEU A 13 10.78 3.69 2.50
C LEU A 13 11.76 2.87 1.65
N ASP A 14 11.53 1.56 1.59
CA ASP A 14 12.35 0.60 0.84
C ASP A 14 12.06 0.62 -0.68
N LYS A 15 11.06 1.42 -1.11
CA LYS A 15 10.55 1.50 -2.50
C LYS A 15 10.14 0.15 -3.08
N ASN A 16 9.49 -0.67 -2.26
CA ASN A 16 8.94 -1.95 -2.71
C ASN A 16 7.58 -1.73 -3.38
N TYR A 17 7.33 -2.48 -4.45
CA TYR A 17 5.98 -2.57 -4.98
C TYR A 17 5.05 -3.26 -3.98
N ILE A 18 3.76 -2.96 -4.06
CA ILE A 18 2.72 -3.62 -3.27
C ILE A 18 1.59 -4.14 -4.15
N CYS A 19 0.89 -5.12 -3.62
CA CYS A 19 -0.36 -5.64 -4.15
C CYS A 19 -1.41 -5.59 -3.04
N PHE A 20 -2.64 -5.24 -3.40
CA PHE A 20 -3.75 -5.26 -2.47
C PHE A 20 -5.08 -5.39 -3.22
N THR A 21 -6.13 -5.72 -2.49
CA THR A 21 -7.49 -5.69 -2.99
C THR A 21 -8.24 -4.53 -2.33
N TYR A 22 -8.92 -3.73 -3.14
CA TYR A 22 -9.75 -2.62 -2.70
C TYR A 22 -11.12 -2.74 -3.37
N GLU A 23 -12.20 -2.78 -2.58
CA GLU A 23 -13.58 -2.87 -3.07
C GLU A 23 -13.78 -3.96 -4.15
N ASN A 24 -13.31 -5.19 -3.87
CA ASN A 24 -13.31 -6.35 -4.79
C ASN A 24 -12.44 -6.24 -6.05
N GLN A 25 -11.72 -5.14 -6.24
CA GLN A 25 -10.75 -4.99 -7.31
C GLN A 25 -9.33 -5.28 -6.82
N SER A 26 -8.61 -6.15 -7.52
CA SER A 26 -7.21 -6.45 -7.21
C SER A 26 -6.25 -5.52 -7.93
N PHE A 27 -5.43 -4.83 -7.15
CA PHE A 27 -4.36 -3.97 -7.61
C PHE A 27 -3.01 -4.67 -7.42
N LYS A 28 -2.24 -4.77 -8.51
CA LYS A 28 -0.91 -5.39 -8.52
C LYS A 28 0.14 -4.41 -9.00
N ASN A 29 1.38 -4.60 -8.55
CA ASN A 29 2.55 -3.77 -8.90
C ASN A 29 2.27 -2.28 -8.70
N VAL A 30 1.68 -1.93 -7.55
CA VAL A 30 1.38 -0.56 -7.18
C VAL A 30 2.60 0.05 -6.50
N LYS A 31 2.92 1.30 -6.83
CA LYS A 31 4.02 2.04 -6.21
C LYS A 31 3.47 2.87 -5.05
N PRO A 32 3.63 2.45 -3.78
CA PRO A 32 3.18 3.27 -2.67
C PRO A 32 4.16 4.44 -2.50
N LEU A 33 3.64 5.66 -2.53
CA LEU A 33 4.43 6.89 -2.50
C LEU A 33 4.40 7.53 -1.11
N LYS A 34 3.21 7.61 -0.51
CA LYS A 34 3.01 8.25 0.79
C LYS A 34 1.83 7.63 1.50
N LEU A 35 1.89 7.62 2.83
CA LEU A 35 0.77 7.30 3.69
C LEU A 35 0.49 8.52 4.57
N ASP A 36 -0.73 9.03 4.52
CA ASP A 36 -1.13 10.23 5.24
C ASP A 36 -1.70 9.92 6.63
N PHE A 37 -1.81 10.94 7.48
CA PHE A 37 -2.31 10.83 8.86
C PHE A 37 -3.76 10.35 8.94
N GLU A 38 -4.54 10.54 7.88
CA GLU A 38 -5.91 10.01 7.74
C GLU A 38 -5.94 8.54 7.25
N ASN A 39 -4.81 7.83 7.27
CA ASN A 39 -4.67 6.47 6.73
C ASN A 39 -5.00 6.36 5.23
N ARG A 40 -4.73 7.41 4.46
CA ARG A 40 -4.84 7.40 3.00
C ARG A 40 -3.50 7.04 2.37
N LEU A 41 -3.50 5.99 1.56
CA LEU A 41 -2.36 5.52 0.79
C LEU A 41 -2.36 6.19 -0.58
N PHE A 42 -1.35 7.02 -0.82
CA PHE A 42 -1.07 7.64 -2.10
C PHE A 42 -0.13 6.74 -2.89
N CYS A 43 -0.52 6.44 -4.12
CA CYS A 43 0.28 5.61 -5.01
C CYS A 43 0.15 6.08 -6.47
N ASP A 44 0.95 5.49 -7.35
CA ASP A 44 0.96 5.80 -8.79
C ASP A 44 -0.40 5.57 -9.47
N LYS A 45 -1.22 4.66 -8.94
CA LYS A 45 -2.57 4.36 -9.48
C LYS A 45 -3.68 5.20 -8.88
N GLY A 46 -3.39 6.05 -7.89
CA GLY A 46 -4.38 6.91 -7.25
C GLY A 46 -4.25 6.92 -5.72
N VAL A 47 -5.35 7.26 -5.05
CA VAL A 47 -5.42 7.39 -3.59
C VAL A 47 -6.41 6.37 -3.06
N PHE A 48 -5.99 5.58 -2.07
CA PHE A 48 -6.77 4.50 -1.48
C PHE A 48 -6.87 4.64 0.03
N GLU A 49 -8.04 4.39 0.59
CA GLU A 49 -8.22 4.33 2.04
C GLU A 49 -7.70 3.00 2.59
N PHE A 50 -6.72 3.04 3.49
CA PHE A 50 -6.11 1.85 4.08
C PHE A 50 -7.14 0.98 4.82
N GLY A 51 -8.18 1.57 5.41
CA GLY A 51 -9.25 0.81 6.09
C GLY A 51 -10.08 -0.08 5.17
N LYS A 52 -10.10 0.20 3.86
CA LYS A 52 -10.80 -0.60 2.84
C LYS A 52 -9.85 -1.55 2.08
N ILE A 53 -8.55 -1.44 2.33
CA ILE A 53 -7.55 -2.32 1.75
C ILE A 53 -7.61 -3.69 2.45
N SER A 54 -7.67 -4.74 1.63
CA SER A 54 -7.60 -6.13 2.07
C SER A 54 -6.49 -6.87 1.33
N LYS A 55 -5.98 -7.95 1.92
CA LYS A 55 -4.95 -8.82 1.31
C LYS A 55 -3.70 -8.04 0.85
N LEU A 56 -3.25 -7.07 1.65
CA LEU A 56 -2.03 -6.32 1.39
C LEU A 56 -0.83 -7.26 1.37
N LYS A 57 -0.04 -7.21 0.30
CA LYS A 57 1.19 -7.96 0.12
C LYS A 57 2.27 -7.05 -0.41
N ILE A 58 3.42 -7.04 0.26
CA ILE A 58 4.61 -6.34 -0.21
C ILE A 58 5.37 -7.27 -1.14
N LEU A 59 5.71 -6.78 -2.32
CA LEU A 59 6.54 -7.49 -3.28
C LEU A 59 8.02 -7.28 -2.96
N LYS A 60 8.86 -8.24 -3.33
CA LYS A 60 10.32 -8.12 -3.17
C LYS A 60 10.94 -7.22 -4.23
N ASP A 61 10.22 -6.99 -5.33
CA ASP A 61 10.63 -6.11 -6.40
C ASP A 61 10.53 -4.65 -5.97
N ARG A 62 11.56 -3.87 -6.33
CA ARG A 62 11.70 -2.45 -6.00
C ARG A 62 11.61 -1.57 -7.25
N PHE A 63 11.39 -0.26 -7.05
CA PHE A 63 11.30 0.73 -8.12
C PHE A 63 12.06 2.04 -7.83
#